data_AF-A0A0G0N7X4-F1
#
_entry.id   AF-A0A0G0N7X4-F1
#
_cell.length_a   1.000
_cell.length_b   1.000
_cell.length_c   1.000
_cell.angle_alpha   90.00
_cell.angle_beta   90.00
_cell.angle_gamma   90.00
#
_symmetry.space_group_name_H-M   'P 1'
#
loop_
_entity.id
_entity.type
_entity.pdbx_description
1 polymer ?
#
loop_
_entity_poly.entity_id
_entity_poly.type
_entity_poly.pdbx_seq_one_letter_code
_entity_poly.pdbx_strand_id
1 'polypeptide(L)'
;MPKINYLNDQISKARRSKGGLFIVFFLILSFIMGLLGGTGAILALSSNSRLQDILGIKGSSININSTKTEKLRLEESSAITDTVKKVTPAVVSITSSRNVQDLFGQILQQEGGGTGFIITNDGLILTNKHVAQSGDNLSVLTSDGKSYPAKIAALDPTNDLAILKIDASGLPVVDLGDSNDLQIGQWVIAVGNALGQFQNTVTIGVISARERQLVAGSGNGDQEQLNNLLQTDAAINSGNSGGPLVNLAGQVIGINTAVASNAQGIGFAITINQAKGALESYKKTGKIVKPYLGVQYVTLNKDIISQNNIKVDHGALIVSGRNQSAVVANSPADKAGIKEGDVVLEINGQRIDENHPLSAVLQQFQPDDEIELKISRDNKESVLKLKLGSTN
;
A
#
# COMPACT_ATOMS: atom_id res chain seq x y z
N MET A 1 -11.04 -51.29 30.38
CA MET A 1 -10.83 -49.90 30.87
C MET A 1 -11.99 -49.02 30.40
N PRO A 2 -12.71 -48.33 31.31
CA PRO A 2 -13.85 -47.47 30.99
C PRO A 2 -13.47 -45.97 31.09
N LYS A 3 -13.81 -45.15 30.08
CA LYS A 3 -13.86 -43.67 30.19
C LYS A 3 -14.82 -43.09 29.13
N ILE A 4 -16.11 -43.29 29.33
CA ILE A 4 -17.17 -42.43 28.75
C ILE A 4 -18.12 -42.11 29.90
N ASN A 5 -17.74 -41.19 30.79
CA ASN A 5 -18.65 -40.68 31.83
C ASN A 5 -18.22 -39.36 32.51
N TYR A 6 -17.36 -38.54 31.88
CA TYR A 6 -16.85 -37.32 32.53
C TYR A 6 -17.42 -36.00 32.02
N LEU A 7 -18.28 -35.99 30.99
CA LEU A 7 -18.82 -34.75 30.42
C LEU A 7 -20.32 -34.53 30.67
N ASN A 8 -21.09 -35.56 31.07
CA ASN A 8 -22.51 -35.41 31.37
C ASN A 8 -22.82 -34.91 32.79
N ASP A 9 -21.84 -34.89 33.70
CA ASP A 9 -22.08 -34.49 35.11
C ASP A 9 -21.79 -33.01 35.40
N GLN A 10 -21.18 -32.29 34.45
CA GLN A 10 -20.92 -30.84 34.58
C GLN A 10 -22.01 -29.96 33.95
N ILE A 11 -22.84 -30.51 33.05
CA ILE A 11 -23.93 -29.75 32.40
C ILE A 11 -25.25 -29.89 33.19
N SER A 12 -25.37 -30.89 34.08
CA SER A 12 -26.57 -31.13 34.88
C SER A 12 -26.66 -30.30 36.17
N LYS A 13 -25.58 -29.66 36.63
CA LYS A 13 -25.53 -28.93 37.92
C LYS A 13 -25.70 -27.41 37.85
N ALA A 14 -25.74 -26.80 36.67
CA ALA A 14 -25.96 -25.34 36.54
C ALA A 14 -27.42 -24.94 36.22
N ARG A 15 -28.32 -25.92 36.02
CA ARG A 15 -29.77 -25.67 35.95
C ARG A 15 -30.41 -25.96 37.31
N ARG A 16 -30.93 -24.89 37.93
CA ARG A 16 -31.69 -24.82 39.21
C ARG A 16 -30.87 -24.48 40.45
N SER A 17 -30.33 -23.25 40.50
CA SER A 17 -30.35 -22.53 41.79
C SER A 17 -31.63 -21.68 41.82
N LYS A 18 -32.47 -21.90 42.84
CA LYS A 18 -33.71 -21.12 43.05
C LYS A 18 -33.43 -19.62 43.26
N GLY A 19 -32.17 -19.21 43.46
CA GLY A 19 -31.75 -17.81 43.64
C GLY A 19 -31.69 -16.98 42.35
N GLY A 20 -31.35 -17.58 41.20
CA GLY A 20 -31.21 -16.82 39.94
C GLY A 20 -32.54 -16.27 39.41
N LEU A 21 -33.63 -17.04 39.57
CA LEU A 21 -34.96 -16.63 39.15
C LEU A 21 -35.51 -15.48 40.02
N PHE A 22 -35.15 -15.47 41.31
CA PHE A 22 -35.51 -14.40 42.24
C PHE A 22 -34.84 -13.07 41.88
N ILE A 23 -33.56 -13.09 41.50
CA ILE A 23 -32.82 -11.87 41.11
C ILE A 23 -33.42 -11.24 39.84
N VAL A 24 -33.74 -12.05 38.84
CA VAL A 24 -34.35 -11.55 37.59
C VAL A 24 -35.73 -10.95 37.85
N PHE A 25 -36.54 -11.56 38.72
CA PHE A 25 -37.83 -11.01 39.12
C PHE A 25 -37.71 -9.63 39.78
N PHE A 26 -36.76 -9.45 40.71
CA PHE A 26 -36.54 -8.16 41.36
C PHE A 26 -36.03 -7.07 40.41
N LEU A 27 -35.19 -7.42 39.42
CA LEU A 27 -34.72 -6.47 38.40
C LEU A 27 -35.84 -6.01 37.47
N ILE A 28 -36.74 -6.93 37.08
CA ILE A 28 -37.91 -6.57 36.27
C ILE A 28 -38.87 -5.69 37.10
N LEU A 29 -39.08 -6.04 38.36
CA LEU A 29 -39.96 -5.27 39.24
C LEU A 29 -39.41 -3.86 39.53
N SER A 30 -38.10 -3.72 39.74
CA SER A 30 -37.46 -2.41 39.93
C SER A 30 -37.53 -1.56 38.66
N PHE A 31 -37.37 -2.17 37.48
CA PHE A 31 -37.51 -1.48 36.20
C PHE A 31 -38.94 -0.98 35.96
N ILE A 32 -39.96 -1.81 36.25
CA ILE A 32 -41.37 -1.43 36.13
C ILE A 32 -41.73 -0.32 37.14
N MET A 33 -41.28 -0.44 38.38
CA MET A 33 -41.51 0.60 39.41
C MET A 33 -40.78 1.90 39.07
N GLY A 34 -39.58 1.83 38.49
CA GLY A 34 -38.86 3.01 37.99
C GLY A 34 -39.59 3.70 36.84
N LEU A 35 -40.12 2.93 35.89
CA LEU A 35 -40.95 3.45 34.80
C LEU A 35 -42.23 4.11 35.31
N LEU A 36 -42.99 3.43 36.18
CA LEU A 36 -44.23 3.95 36.74
C LEU A 36 -43.99 5.20 37.61
N GLY A 37 -42.94 5.18 38.45
CA GLY A 37 -42.52 6.31 39.26
C GLY A 37 -42.09 7.51 38.41
N GLY A 38 -41.30 7.28 37.35
CA GLY A 38 -40.88 8.30 36.40
C GLY A 38 -42.06 8.93 35.65
N THR A 39 -42.98 8.11 35.12
CA THR A 39 -44.18 8.61 34.44
C THR A 39 -45.12 9.34 35.39
N GLY A 40 -45.29 8.83 36.62
CA GLY A 40 -46.10 9.46 37.65
C GLY A 40 -45.54 10.81 38.09
N ALA A 41 -44.21 10.90 38.23
CA ALA A 41 -43.52 12.16 38.49
C ALA A 41 -43.74 13.16 37.36
N ILE A 42 -43.57 12.76 36.09
CA ILE A 42 -43.80 13.64 34.93
C ILE A 42 -45.26 14.13 34.90
N LEU A 43 -46.24 13.26 35.15
CA LEU A 43 -47.65 13.64 35.18
C LEU A 43 -47.96 14.58 36.35
N ALA A 44 -47.44 14.31 37.55
CA ALA A 44 -47.59 15.18 38.71
C ALA A 44 -46.92 16.54 38.52
N LEU A 45 -45.73 16.57 37.89
CA LEU A 45 -45.04 17.80 37.50
C LEU A 45 -45.83 18.57 36.43
N SER A 46 -46.43 17.90 35.44
CA SER A 46 -47.17 18.58 34.38
C SER A 46 -48.53 19.12 34.83
N SER A 47 -49.16 18.49 35.83
CA SER A 47 -50.51 18.82 36.27
C SER A 47 -50.57 19.79 37.46
N ASN A 48 -49.48 19.92 38.24
CA ASN A 48 -49.46 20.75 39.45
C ASN A 48 -48.63 22.03 39.26
N SER A 49 -49.32 23.16 39.09
CA SER A 49 -48.72 24.48 38.88
C SER A 49 -47.82 24.95 40.03
N ARG A 50 -48.10 24.54 41.28
CA ARG A 50 -47.27 24.88 42.44
C ARG A 50 -45.91 24.17 42.43
N LEU A 51 -45.87 22.92 41.97
CA LEU A 51 -44.62 22.15 41.83
C LEU A 51 -43.74 22.70 40.71
N GLN A 52 -44.36 23.14 39.61
CA GLN A 52 -43.65 23.83 38.51
C GLN A 52 -43.02 25.15 38.96
N ASP A 53 -43.69 25.89 39.86
CA ASP A 53 -43.18 27.13 40.46
C ASP A 53 -41.99 26.86 41.39
N ILE A 54 -42.07 25.84 42.26
CA ILE A 54 -40.97 25.46 43.18
C ILE A 54 -39.71 25.01 42.42
N LEU A 55 -39.88 24.34 41.28
CA LEU A 55 -38.77 23.83 40.48
C LEU A 55 -38.27 24.82 39.41
N GLY A 56 -38.90 25.99 39.28
CA GLY A 56 -38.49 27.03 38.34
C GLY A 56 -38.65 26.68 36.85
N ILE A 57 -39.56 25.75 36.51
CA ILE A 57 -39.72 25.22 35.13
C ILE A 57 -40.84 25.97 34.35
N LYS A 58 -41.54 26.88 35.00
CA LYS A 58 -42.68 27.59 34.42
C LYS A 58 -42.22 28.68 33.44
N GLY A 59 -42.50 28.49 32.15
CA GLY A 59 -42.30 29.51 31.11
C GLY A 59 -41.02 29.41 30.27
N SER A 60 -40.16 28.41 30.51
CA SER A 60 -38.99 28.17 29.66
C SER A 60 -39.41 27.41 28.39
N SER A 61 -39.74 28.14 27.33
CA SER A 61 -39.80 27.55 25.98
C SER A 61 -38.38 27.15 25.58
N ILE A 62 -38.03 25.87 25.75
CA ILE A 62 -36.77 25.32 25.24
C ILE A 62 -36.87 25.32 23.72
N ASN A 63 -36.26 26.31 23.09
CA ASN A 63 -36.18 26.39 21.64
C ASN A 63 -35.07 25.43 21.18
N ILE A 64 -35.40 24.14 21.12
CA ILE A 64 -34.53 23.15 20.49
C ILE A 64 -34.66 23.40 18.99
N ASN A 65 -33.63 23.99 18.38
CA ASN A 65 -33.45 23.89 16.94
C ASN A 65 -33.43 22.39 16.63
N SER A 66 -34.57 21.85 16.18
CA SER A 66 -34.62 20.51 15.61
C SER A 66 -33.78 20.57 14.36
N THR A 67 -32.51 20.23 14.48
CA THR A 67 -31.70 19.82 13.34
C THR A 67 -32.46 18.64 12.75
N LYS A 68 -33.17 18.91 11.66
CA LYS A 68 -33.84 17.89 10.87
C LYS A 68 -32.73 16.95 10.45
N THR A 69 -32.62 15.80 11.12
CA THR A 69 -31.74 14.73 10.68
C THR A 69 -32.33 14.22 9.37
N GLU A 70 -31.98 14.87 8.27
CA GLU A 70 -32.04 14.20 6.98
C GLU A 70 -31.24 12.93 7.15
N LYS A 71 -31.88 11.78 6.96
CA LYS A 71 -31.16 10.55 6.66
C LYS A 71 -30.46 10.79 5.33
N LEU A 72 -29.29 11.42 5.38
CA LEU A 72 -28.28 11.35 4.34
C LEU A 72 -27.91 9.87 4.23
N ARG A 73 -28.67 9.14 3.43
CA ARG A 73 -28.25 7.85 2.92
C ARG A 73 -27.19 8.19 1.87
N LEU A 74 -25.98 8.52 2.36
CA LEU A 74 -24.87 9.08 1.60
C LEU A 74 -24.63 8.25 0.33
N GLU A 75 -24.54 8.95 -0.80
CA GLU A 75 -24.18 8.44 -2.12
C GLU A 75 -22.79 7.77 -2.17
N GLU A 76 -22.01 7.79 -1.09
CA GLU A 76 -20.71 7.13 -0.96
C GLU A 76 -20.77 5.62 -1.22
N SER A 77 -21.86 4.95 -0.84
CA SER A 77 -22.07 3.54 -1.21
C SER A 77 -22.19 3.33 -2.72
N SER A 78 -22.57 4.36 -3.50
CA SER A 78 -22.58 4.30 -4.96
C SER A 78 -21.17 4.46 -5.51
N ALA A 79 -20.46 5.53 -5.12
CA ALA A 79 -19.16 5.87 -5.72
C ALA A 79 -18.12 4.75 -5.61
N ILE A 80 -18.04 4.10 -4.44
CA ILE A 80 -17.14 2.95 -4.23
C ILE A 80 -17.59 1.75 -5.08
N THR A 81 -18.87 1.39 -5.03
CA THR A 81 -19.40 0.23 -5.77
C THR A 81 -19.28 0.44 -7.29
N ASP A 82 -19.54 1.64 -7.78
CA ASP A 82 -19.41 2.02 -9.18
C ASP A 82 -17.95 1.97 -9.63
N THR A 83 -17.03 2.45 -8.78
CA THR A 83 -15.59 2.35 -9.01
C THR A 83 -15.14 0.89 -9.12
N VAL A 84 -15.53 0.05 -8.16
CA VAL A 84 -15.20 -1.38 -8.17
C VAL A 84 -15.77 -2.04 -9.42
N LYS A 85 -17.04 -1.79 -9.75
CA LYS A 85 -17.70 -2.34 -10.93
C LYS A 85 -17.00 -1.91 -12.24
N LYS A 86 -16.48 -0.68 -12.29
CA LYS A 86 -15.70 -0.16 -13.42
C LYS A 86 -14.35 -0.85 -13.55
N VAL A 87 -13.63 -1.06 -12.44
CA VAL A 87 -12.22 -1.50 -12.46
C VAL A 87 -12.07 -3.03 -12.47
N THR A 88 -12.88 -3.75 -11.70
CA THR A 88 -12.75 -5.20 -11.52
C THR A 88 -12.67 -6.03 -12.82
N PRO A 89 -13.41 -5.71 -13.91
CA PRO A 89 -13.28 -6.46 -15.16
C PRO A 89 -11.86 -6.51 -15.73
N ALA A 90 -11.06 -5.46 -15.48
CA ALA A 90 -9.68 -5.37 -15.95
C ALA A 90 -8.65 -5.89 -14.92
N VAL A 91 -9.09 -6.32 -13.73
CA VAL A 91 -8.22 -6.88 -12.69
C VAL A 91 -8.15 -8.40 -12.85
N VAL A 92 -6.93 -8.92 -12.86
CA VAL A 92 -6.66 -10.33 -13.20
C VAL A 92 -5.90 -11.03 -12.09
N SER A 93 -6.11 -12.33 -11.98
CA SER A 93 -5.29 -13.21 -11.14
C SER A 93 -4.06 -13.63 -11.95
N ILE A 94 -2.87 -13.47 -11.37
CA ILE A 94 -1.64 -14.02 -11.92
C ILE A 94 -1.31 -15.26 -11.13
N THR A 95 -1.17 -16.38 -11.82
CA THR A 95 -0.78 -17.66 -11.24
C THR A 95 0.56 -18.07 -11.79
N SER A 96 1.41 -18.58 -10.91
CA SER A 96 2.73 -19.11 -11.25
C SER A 96 2.86 -20.51 -10.67
N SER A 97 3.37 -21.47 -11.43
CA SER A 97 3.69 -22.79 -10.88
C SER A 97 5.18 -23.06 -10.96
N ARG A 98 5.78 -23.59 -9.88
CA ARG A 98 7.16 -24.09 -9.84
C ARG A 98 7.17 -25.56 -9.45
N ASN A 99 7.99 -26.35 -10.13
CA ASN A 99 8.26 -27.72 -9.73
C ASN A 99 9.36 -27.73 -8.66
N VAL A 100 9.04 -28.19 -7.46
CA VAL A 100 9.94 -28.24 -6.31
C VAL A 100 10.16 -29.69 -5.93
N GLN A 101 11.40 -30.12 -5.80
CA GLN A 101 11.71 -31.47 -5.36
C GLN A 101 11.72 -31.52 -3.83
N ASP A 102 10.93 -32.41 -3.24
CA ASP A 102 10.91 -32.63 -1.80
C ASP A 102 12.13 -33.44 -1.30
N LEU A 103 12.23 -33.60 0.02
CA LEU A 103 13.32 -34.34 0.67
C LEU A 103 13.38 -35.85 0.31
N PHE A 104 12.33 -36.37 -0.34
CA PHE A 104 12.22 -37.76 -0.80
C PHE A 104 12.37 -37.89 -2.32
N GLY A 105 12.68 -36.80 -3.01
CA GLY A 105 12.89 -36.77 -4.45
C GLY A 105 11.61 -36.64 -5.29
N GLN A 106 10.44 -36.45 -4.67
CA GLN A 106 9.18 -36.24 -5.38
C GLN A 106 9.06 -34.81 -5.90
N ILE A 107 8.56 -34.64 -7.12
CA ILE A 107 8.29 -33.33 -7.70
C ILE A 107 6.91 -32.87 -7.22
N LEU A 108 6.87 -31.84 -6.39
CA LEU A 108 5.65 -31.14 -5.97
C LEU A 108 5.49 -29.86 -6.79
N GLN A 109 4.27 -29.58 -7.22
CA GLN A 109 3.96 -28.31 -7.89
C GLN A 109 3.56 -27.29 -6.83
N GLN A 110 4.42 -26.29 -6.61
CA GLN A 110 4.12 -25.16 -5.74
C GLN A 110 3.47 -24.06 -6.57
N GLU A 111 2.29 -23.62 -6.16
CA GLU A 111 1.59 -22.49 -6.79
C GLU A 111 1.88 -21.20 -6.02
N GLY A 112 2.30 -20.19 -6.77
CA GLY A 112 2.34 -18.79 -6.35
C GLY A 112 1.21 -18.03 -7.03
N GLY A 113 0.74 -16.97 -6.38
CA GLY A 113 -0.34 -16.16 -6.92
C GLY A 113 -0.25 -14.71 -6.49
N GLY A 114 -0.71 -13.83 -7.36
CA GLY A 114 -0.86 -12.41 -7.10
C GLY A 114 -1.92 -11.80 -8.01
N THR A 115 -1.94 -10.48 -8.08
CA THR A 115 -2.88 -9.73 -8.90
C THR A 115 -2.13 -8.93 -9.96
N GLY A 116 -2.77 -8.69 -11.10
CA GLY A 116 -2.36 -7.68 -12.06
C GLY A 116 -3.56 -6.92 -12.60
N PHE A 117 -3.33 -5.95 -13.47
CA PHE A 117 -4.40 -5.26 -14.17
C PHE A 117 -4.04 -4.94 -15.61
N ILE A 118 -5.03 -5.06 -16.48
CA ILE A 118 -4.89 -4.90 -17.94
C ILE A 118 -4.90 -3.41 -18.29
N ILE A 119 -3.89 -2.96 -19.02
CA ILE A 119 -3.71 -1.56 -19.43
C ILE A 119 -3.88 -1.34 -20.94
N THR A 120 -3.95 -2.40 -21.73
CA THR A 120 -4.24 -2.32 -23.17
C THR A 120 -5.22 -3.42 -23.59
N ASN A 121 -6.03 -3.12 -24.61
CA ASN A 121 -7.07 -4.04 -25.09
C ASN A 121 -6.51 -5.32 -25.75
N ASP A 122 -5.23 -5.31 -26.10
CA ASP A 122 -4.47 -6.44 -26.64
C ASP A 122 -3.70 -7.20 -25.56
N GLY A 123 -3.83 -6.87 -24.28
CA GLY A 123 -3.37 -7.73 -23.18
C GLY A 123 -2.00 -7.42 -22.59
N LEU A 124 -1.60 -6.13 -22.57
CA LEU A 124 -0.50 -5.68 -21.72
C LEU A 124 -1.01 -5.50 -20.28
N ILE A 125 -0.27 -6.01 -19.31
CA ILE A 125 -0.67 -6.10 -17.90
C ILE A 125 0.45 -5.53 -17.03
N LEU A 126 0.08 -4.77 -15.99
CA LEU A 126 1.00 -4.36 -14.93
C LEU A 126 0.78 -5.21 -13.68
N THR A 127 1.88 -5.50 -12.98
CA THR A 127 1.91 -6.23 -11.70
C THR A 127 3.24 -5.96 -10.98
N ASN A 128 3.45 -6.58 -9.83
CA ASN A 128 4.75 -6.55 -9.17
C ASN A 128 5.75 -7.55 -9.78
N LYS A 129 7.04 -7.21 -9.71
CA LYS A 129 8.13 -8.07 -10.16
C LYS A 129 8.17 -9.39 -9.38
N HIS A 130 7.98 -9.36 -8.06
CA HIS A 130 7.96 -10.58 -7.26
C HIS A 130 6.78 -11.51 -7.60
N VAL A 131 5.65 -10.96 -8.07
CA VAL A 131 4.50 -11.75 -8.56
C VAL A 131 4.81 -12.38 -9.92
N ALA A 132 5.54 -11.68 -10.79
CA ALA A 132 5.95 -12.22 -12.08
C ALA A 132 7.04 -13.29 -11.95
N GLN A 133 7.91 -13.22 -10.94
CA GLN A 133 9.05 -14.13 -10.78
C GLN A 133 8.79 -15.32 -9.84
N SER A 134 7.55 -15.54 -9.40
CA SER A 134 7.23 -16.59 -8.41
C SER A 134 7.25 -18.02 -8.95
N GLY A 135 7.32 -18.25 -10.27
CA GLY A 135 7.35 -19.61 -10.84
C GLY A 135 7.81 -19.68 -12.30
N ASP A 136 7.89 -20.91 -12.82
CA ASP A 136 8.46 -21.20 -14.14
C ASP A 136 7.44 -20.99 -15.27
N ASN A 137 6.16 -21.25 -14.97
CA ASN A 137 5.04 -21.03 -15.88
C ASN A 137 4.12 -19.97 -15.31
N LEU A 138 3.86 -18.90 -16.08
CA LEU A 138 2.94 -17.82 -15.73
C LEU A 138 1.65 -17.93 -16.53
N SER A 139 0.52 -17.78 -15.86
CA SER A 139 -0.78 -17.67 -16.47
C SER A 139 -1.55 -16.51 -15.87
N VAL A 140 -2.43 -15.92 -16.67
CA VAL A 140 -3.35 -14.86 -16.28
C VAL A 140 -4.77 -15.39 -16.38
N LEU A 141 -5.50 -15.34 -15.27
CA LEU A 141 -6.92 -15.65 -15.21
C LEU A 141 -7.72 -14.35 -15.14
N THR A 142 -8.49 -14.06 -16.19
CA THR A 142 -9.34 -12.88 -16.29
C THR A 142 -10.61 -13.01 -15.45
N SER A 143 -11.27 -11.89 -15.18
CA SER A 143 -12.48 -11.84 -14.34
C SER A 143 -13.66 -12.65 -14.90
N ASP A 144 -13.68 -12.91 -16.22
CA ASP A 144 -14.66 -13.79 -16.88
C ASP A 144 -14.29 -15.28 -16.84
N GLY A 145 -13.21 -15.63 -16.13
CA GLY A 145 -12.77 -17.01 -15.90
C GLY A 145 -11.90 -17.60 -17.01
N LYS A 146 -11.49 -16.82 -18.01
CA LYS A 146 -10.58 -17.29 -19.07
C LYS A 146 -9.13 -17.25 -18.61
N SER A 147 -8.38 -18.30 -18.96
CA SER A 147 -6.96 -18.41 -18.63
C SER A 147 -6.10 -18.25 -19.88
N TYR A 148 -5.06 -17.42 -19.79
CA TYR A 148 -4.13 -17.14 -20.87
C TYR A 148 -2.68 -17.35 -20.41
N PRO A 149 -1.85 -18.07 -21.18
CA PRO A 149 -0.41 -18.08 -20.93
C PRO A 149 0.15 -16.66 -20.99
N ALA A 150 0.95 -16.29 -19.98
CA ALA A 150 1.53 -14.96 -19.87
C ALA A 150 3.04 -15.02 -20.06
N LYS A 151 3.60 -13.99 -20.70
CA LYS A 151 5.03 -13.78 -20.83
C LYS A 151 5.43 -12.52 -20.10
N ILE A 152 6.59 -12.56 -19.47
CA ILE A 152 7.24 -11.35 -18.95
C ILE A 152 7.73 -10.54 -20.15
N ALA A 153 7.13 -9.37 -20.35
CA ALA A 153 7.51 -8.45 -21.41
C ALA A 153 8.68 -7.56 -20.97
N ALA A 154 8.65 -7.08 -19.72
CA ALA A 154 9.75 -6.37 -19.09
C ALA A 154 9.68 -6.45 -17.57
N LEU A 155 10.84 -6.35 -16.92
CA LEU A 155 10.98 -6.21 -15.47
C LEU A 155 11.66 -4.88 -15.18
N ASP A 156 11.21 -4.20 -14.14
CA ASP A 156 11.89 -3.01 -13.65
C ASP A 156 13.10 -3.43 -12.80
N PRO A 157 14.32 -2.95 -13.13
CA PRO A 157 15.53 -3.35 -12.43
C PRO A 157 15.64 -2.78 -11.01
N THR A 158 14.96 -1.68 -10.71
CA THR A 158 15.14 -0.96 -9.44
C THR A 158 13.89 -0.90 -8.57
N ASN A 159 12.72 -1.15 -9.15
CA ASN A 159 11.47 -1.22 -8.43
C ASN A 159 10.85 -2.60 -8.61
N ASP A 160 9.93 -2.92 -7.73
CA ASP A 160 9.17 -4.16 -7.79
C ASP A 160 8.02 -4.10 -8.81
N LEU A 161 8.32 -3.78 -10.07
CA LEU A 161 7.35 -3.62 -11.16
C LEU A 161 7.65 -4.60 -12.31
N ALA A 162 6.60 -5.18 -12.88
CA ALA A 162 6.68 -5.99 -14.09
C ALA A 162 5.58 -5.63 -15.08
N ILE A 163 5.93 -5.78 -16.37
CA ILE A 163 5.00 -5.72 -17.49
C ILE A 163 4.87 -7.14 -18.04
N LEU A 164 3.64 -7.66 -18.06
CA LEU A 164 3.31 -8.94 -18.68
C LEU A 164 2.57 -8.73 -19.99
N LYS A 165 2.64 -9.72 -20.88
CA LYS A 165 1.86 -9.79 -22.12
C LYS A 165 1.14 -11.13 -22.22
N ILE A 166 -0.15 -11.07 -22.56
CA ILE A 166 -0.96 -12.22 -22.99
C ILE A 166 -1.38 -12.06 -24.44
N ASP A 167 -1.79 -13.16 -25.08
CA ASP A 167 -2.33 -13.15 -26.45
C ASP A 167 -3.87 -13.21 -26.39
N ALA A 168 -4.49 -12.04 -26.37
CA ALA A 168 -5.93 -11.84 -26.28
C ALA A 168 -6.30 -10.48 -26.85
N SER A 169 -7.57 -10.28 -27.22
CA SER A 169 -8.06 -9.01 -27.76
C SER A 169 -9.45 -8.67 -27.21
N GLY A 170 -9.83 -7.40 -27.29
CA GLY A 170 -11.11 -6.92 -26.77
C GLY A 170 -11.20 -6.96 -25.24
N LEU A 171 -10.04 -6.92 -24.56
CA LEU A 171 -9.99 -6.96 -23.10
C LEU A 171 -10.44 -5.63 -22.49
N PRO A 172 -11.13 -5.65 -21.33
CA PRO A 172 -11.36 -4.46 -20.54
C PRO A 172 -10.03 -3.89 -20.02
N VAL A 173 -9.95 -2.57 -19.91
CA VAL A 173 -8.74 -1.86 -19.48
C VAL A 173 -9.07 -0.90 -18.34
N VAL A 174 -8.10 -0.64 -17.48
CA VAL A 174 -8.19 0.43 -16.47
C VAL A 174 -7.71 1.77 -17.03
N ASP A 175 -8.22 2.86 -16.46
CA ASP A 175 -7.67 4.19 -16.67
C ASP A 175 -6.47 4.42 -15.74
N LEU A 176 -5.40 5.03 -16.24
CA LEU A 176 -4.23 5.40 -15.42
C LEU A 176 -4.30 6.87 -15.01
N GLY A 177 -4.47 7.13 -13.71
CA GLY A 177 -4.57 8.47 -13.13
C GLY A 177 -3.22 9.16 -12.97
N ASP A 178 -3.18 10.19 -12.12
CA ASP A 178 -1.96 10.93 -11.78
C ASP A 178 -1.66 10.77 -10.28
N SER A 179 -0.45 10.33 -9.96
CA SER A 179 0.01 10.18 -8.58
C SER A 179 0.71 11.41 -8.00
N ASN A 180 0.99 12.44 -8.81
CA ASN A 180 1.67 13.67 -8.37
C ASN A 180 0.75 14.63 -7.62
N ASP A 181 -0.56 14.60 -7.92
CA ASP A 181 -1.55 15.51 -7.34
C ASP A 181 -2.40 14.87 -6.23
N LEU A 182 -1.94 13.74 -5.68
CA LEU A 182 -2.65 13.04 -4.60
C LEU A 182 -2.60 13.83 -3.29
N GLN A 183 -3.73 13.89 -2.59
CA GLN A 183 -3.84 14.51 -1.28
C GLN A 183 -3.82 13.46 -0.16
N ILE A 184 -3.12 13.75 0.93
CA ILE A 184 -3.22 12.93 2.15
C ILE A 184 -4.67 13.00 2.65
N GLY A 185 -5.24 11.85 3.02
CA GLY A 185 -6.65 11.69 3.37
C GLY A 185 -7.58 11.39 2.19
N GLN A 186 -7.09 11.41 0.95
CA GLN A 186 -7.88 11.03 -0.22
C GLN A 186 -8.24 9.55 -0.17
N TRP A 187 -9.52 9.23 -0.36
CA TRP A 187 -10.02 7.86 -0.44
C TRP A 187 -9.37 7.07 -1.58
N VAL A 188 -9.01 5.83 -1.26
CA VAL A 188 -8.44 4.86 -2.19
C VAL A 188 -9.04 3.48 -1.98
N ILE A 189 -9.05 2.71 -3.05
CA ILE A 189 -9.59 1.35 -3.08
C ILE A 189 -8.50 0.43 -3.63
N ALA A 190 -8.10 -0.56 -2.86
CA ALA A 190 -7.18 -1.61 -3.32
C ALA A 190 -8.01 -2.80 -3.80
N VAL A 191 -7.75 -3.25 -5.03
CA VAL A 191 -8.47 -4.36 -5.66
C VAL A 191 -7.50 -5.52 -5.89
N GLY A 192 -7.91 -6.73 -5.48
CA GLY A 192 -7.12 -7.96 -5.56
C GLY A 192 -7.90 -9.14 -6.11
N ASN A 193 -7.17 -10.10 -6.68
CA ASN A 193 -7.70 -11.35 -7.20
C ASN A 193 -6.64 -12.48 -7.12
N ALA A 194 -5.98 -12.72 -5.98
CA ALA A 194 -5.01 -13.82 -5.94
C ALA A 194 -5.67 -15.21 -5.95
N LEU A 195 -5.06 -16.11 -6.74
CA LEU A 195 -5.35 -17.55 -6.82
C LEU A 195 -6.79 -17.93 -7.19
N GLY A 196 -7.63 -16.96 -7.60
CA GLY A 196 -9.05 -17.22 -7.92
C GLY A 196 -9.89 -17.76 -6.75
N GLN A 197 -9.32 -17.94 -5.55
CA GLN A 197 -9.99 -18.43 -4.34
C GLN A 197 -10.64 -17.29 -3.55
N PHE A 198 -10.08 -16.07 -3.66
CA PHE A 198 -10.62 -14.84 -3.06
C PHE A 198 -10.87 -13.79 -4.15
N GLN A 199 -11.66 -14.16 -5.16
CA GLN A 199 -11.96 -13.28 -6.28
C GLN A 199 -12.54 -11.95 -5.79
N ASN A 200 -12.03 -10.86 -6.37
CA ASN A 200 -12.53 -9.51 -6.19
C ASN A 200 -12.47 -9.03 -4.74
N THR A 201 -11.36 -9.30 -4.06
CA THR A 201 -11.11 -8.72 -2.73
C THR A 201 -10.93 -7.22 -2.88
N VAL A 202 -11.80 -6.46 -2.23
CA VAL A 202 -11.76 -5.00 -2.21
C VAL A 202 -11.53 -4.53 -0.79
N THR A 203 -10.51 -3.69 -0.61
CA THR A 203 -10.24 -3.01 0.65
C THR A 203 -10.18 -1.50 0.40
N ILE A 204 -10.58 -0.72 1.39
CA ILE A 204 -10.75 0.72 1.26
C ILE A 204 -9.96 1.39 2.37
N GLY A 205 -9.36 2.52 2.06
CA GLY A 205 -8.63 3.35 3.01
C GLY A 205 -8.39 4.72 2.40
N VAL A 206 -7.36 5.39 2.87
CA VAL A 206 -6.93 6.70 2.38
C VAL A 206 -5.45 6.69 2.02
N ILE A 207 -5.00 7.70 1.27
CA ILE A 207 -3.57 8.03 1.20
C ILE A 207 -3.14 8.55 2.57
N SER A 208 -2.31 7.80 3.28
CA SER A 208 -1.81 8.17 4.60
C SER A 208 -0.55 9.03 4.52
N ALA A 209 0.28 8.82 3.49
CA ALA A 209 1.48 9.59 3.20
C ALA A 209 1.95 9.36 1.77
N ARG A 210 2.90 10.18 1.31
CA ARG A 210 3.54 10.09 0.00
C ARG A 210 5.06 9.99 0.17
N GLU A 211 5.76 9.66 -0.91
CA GLU A 211 7.23 9.73 -1.00
C GLU A 211 7.96 8.86 0.03
N ARG A 212 7.36 7.71 0.39
CA ARG A 212 7.98 6.79 1.34
C ARG A 212 9.09 5.99 0.68
N GLN A 213 10.11 5.70 1.48
CA GLN A 213 11.15 4.73 1.14
C GLN A 213 10.94 3.48 2.00
N LEU A 214 11.08 2.32 1.38
CA LEU A 214 10.96 1.03 2.05
C LEU A 214 12.11 0.13 1.61
N VAL A 215 12.80 -0.46 2.57
CA VAL A 215 13.71 -1.56 2.31
C VAL A 215 12.88 -2.84 2.38
N ALA A 216 12.48 -3.35 1.21
CA ALA A 216 11.83 -4.64 1.10
C ALA A 216 12.91 -5.72 1.13
N GLY A 217 12.68 -6.82 1.85
CA GLY A 217 13.63 -7.92 1.92
C GLY A 217 12.95 -9.26 1.93
N SER A 218 13.51 -10.20 1.17
CA SER A 218 13.20 -11.62 1.37
C SER A 218 14.10 -12.13 2.50
N GLY A 219 13.61 -13.02 3.37
CA GLY A 219 14.34 -13.56 4.52
C GLY A 219 15.69 -14.24 4.21
N ASN A 220 16.04 -14.33 2.92
CA ASN A 220 17.28 -14.89 2.38
C ASN A 220 18.42 -13.85 2.20
N GLY A 221 18.21 -12.59 2.56
CA GLY A 221 19.26 -11.55 2.58
C GLY A 221 19.27 -10.60 1.39
N ASP A 222 18.45 -10.84 0.36
CA ASP A 222 18.22 -9.90 -0.73
C ASP A 222 17.33 -8.74 -0.23
N GLN A 223 17.82 -7.51 -0.39
CA GLN A 223 17.10 -6.28 -0.05
C GLN A 223 16.94 -5.41 -1.29
N GLU A 224 15.71 -5.01 -1.56
CA GLU A 224 15.36 -4.03 -2.59
C GLU A 224 14.92 -2.74 -1.92
N GLN A 225 15.58 -1.64 -2.23
CA GLN A 225 15.17 -0.32 -1.77
C GLN A 225 14.13 0.25 -2.73
N LEU A 226 12.87 0.18 -2.31
CA LEU A 226 11.75 0.76 -3.01
C LEU A 226 11.61 2.22 -2.60
N ASN A 227 11.60 3.10 -3.61
CA ASN A 227 11.59 4.54 -3.40
C ASN A 227 10.32 5.18 -3.98
N ASN A 228 9.93 6.32 -3.39
CA ASN A 228 8.79 7.12 -3.81
C ASN A 228 7.47 6.33 -3.81
N LEU A 229 7.20 5.61 -2.71
CA LEU A 229 5.98 4.82 -2.52
C LEU A 229 4.86 5.69 -1.94
N LEU A 230 3.63 5.38 -2.33
CA LEU A 230 2.43 5.82 -1.62
C LEU A 230 2.25 4.97 -0.37
N GLN A 231 1.85 5.60 0.73
CA GLN A 231 1.41 4.90 1.95
C GLN A 231 -0.12 4.96 2.03
N THR A 232 -0.74 3.84 2.39
CA THR A 232 -2.18 3.74 2.61
C THR A 232 -2.50 2.84 3.80
N ASP A 233 -3.65 3.07 4.42
CA ASP A 233 -4.25 2.18 5.42
C ASP A 233 -5.27 1.20 4.82
N ALA A 234 -5.52 1.27 3.50
CA ALA A 234 -6.23 0.21 2.79
C ALA A 234 -5.47 -1.10 2.98
N ALA A 235 -6.18 -2.15 3.42
CA ALA A 235 -5.52 -3.40 3.77
C ALA A 235 -4.87 -4.05 2.54
N ILE A 236 -3.54 -4.18 2.58
CA ILE A 236 -2.72 -4.86 1.58
C ILE A 236 -2.30 -6.23 2.11
N ASN A 237 -2.39 -7.26 1.28
CA ASN A 237 -2.03 -8.64 1.60
C ASN A 237 -1.63 -9.40 0.33
N SER A 238 -1.20 -10.66 0.45
CA SER A 238 -0.82 -11.47 -0.71
C SER A 238 -1.92 -11.56 -1.79
N GLY A 239 -3.18 -11.38 -1.38
CA GLY A 239 -4.37 -11.34 -2.22
C GLY A 239 -4.46 -10.21 -3.23
N ASN A 240 -3.92 -9.02 -2.91
CA ASN A 240 -4.01 -7.82 -3.75
C ASN A 240 -2.64 -7.26 -4.16
N SER A 241 -1.54 -7.92 -3.78
CA SER A 241 -0.19 -7.62 -4.28
C SER A 241 -0.15 -7.67 -5.81
N GLY A 242 0.41 -6.62 -6.43
CA GLY A 242 0.45 -6.38 -7.87
C GLY A 242 -0.85 -5.81 -8.45
N GLY A 243 -1.94 -5.77 -7.67
CA GLY A 243 -3.22 -5.21 -8.06
C GLY A 243 -3.25 -3.68 -8.00
N PRO A 244 -4.28 -3.05 -8.59
CA PRO A 244 -4.37 -1.61 -8.62
C PRO A 244 -4.82 -1.03 -7.26
N LEU A 245 -4.22 0.10 -6.90
CA LEU A 245 -4.77 1.06 -5.96
C LEU A 245 -5.45 2.16 -6.79
N VAL A 246 -6.75 2.36 -6.60
CA VAL A 246 -7.55 3.29 -7.42
C VAL A 246 -8.18 4.41 -6.60
N ASN A 247 -8.35 5.57 -7.22
CA ASN A 247 -9.16 6.66 -6.66
C ASN A 247 -10.67 6.41 -6.91
N LEU A 248 -11.53 7.26 -6.34
CA LEU A 248 -12.99 7.17 -6.51
C LEU A 248 -13.51 7.45 -7.94
N ALA A 249 -12.63 7.83 -8.88
CA ALA A 249 -12.96 7.93 -10.31
C ALA A 249 -12.67 6.62 -11.08
N GLY A 250 -12.15 5.60 -10.38
CA GLY A 250 -11.70 4.33 -10.97
C GLY A 250 -10.45 4.45 -11.82
N GLN A 251 -9.60 5.43 -11.52
CA GLN A 251 -8.28 5.57 -12.12
C GLN A 251 -7.24 4.95 -11.20
N VAL A 252 -6.33 4.16 -11.76
CA VAL A 252 -5.18 3.61 -11.02
C VAL A 252 -4.24 4.73 -10.66
N ILE A 253 -3.93 4.86 -9.38
CA ILE A 253 -2.99 5.84 -8.81
C ILE A 253 -1.75 5.17 -8.19
N GLY A 254 -1.80 3.85 -7.99
CA GLY A 254 -0.64 3.06 -7.60
C GLY A 254 -0.83 1.56 -7.78
N ILE A 255 0.21 0.79 -7.48
CA ILE A 255 0.26 -0.68 -7.56
C ILE A 255 0.57 -1.22 -6.16
N ASN A 256 -0.38 -1.94 -5.57
CA ASN A 256 -0.25 -2.50 -4.22
C ASN A 256 0.97 -3.42 -4.15
N THR A 257 1.92 -3.17 -3.24
CA THR A 257 3.24 -3.80 -3.30
C THR A 257 3.66 -4.47 -1.99
N ALA A 258 3.56 -3.76 -0.87
CA ALA A 258 4.12 -4.25 0.40
C ALA A 258 3.33 -3.77 1.61
N VAL A 259 3.62 -4.38 2.76
CA VAL A 259 3.15 -3.95 4.08
C VAL A 259 4.33 -3.81 5.04
N ALA A 260 4.23 -2.89 5.99
CA ALA A 260 5.18 -2.85 7.10
C ALA A 260 4.94 -4.07 8.01
N SER A 261 5.90 -4.98 8.13
CA SER A 261 5.75 -6.21 8.91
C SER A 261 5.62 -5.98 10.43
N ASN A 262 6.08 -4.82 10.91
CA ASN A 262 6.06 -4.41 12.32
C ASN A 262 4.94 -3.41 12.66
N ALA A 263 4.03 -3.11 11.74
CA ALA A 263 2.94 -2.17 11.94
C ALA A 263 1.64 -2.65 11.30
N GLN A 264 0.50 -2.24 11.88
CA GLN A 264 -0.82 -2.51 11.33
C GLN A 264 -1.34 -1.26 10.60
N GLY A 265 -2.09 -1.46 9.51
CA GLY A 265 -2.65 -0.35 8.73
C GLY A 265 -1.61 0.48 7.97
N ILE A 266 -0.44 -0.11 7.66
CA ILE A 266 0.59 0.54 6.85
C ILE A 266 0.88 -0.35 5.64
N GLY A 267 0.21 -0.04 4.54
CA GLY A 267 0.44 -0.59 3.21
C GLY A 267 1.21 0.39 2.34
N PHE A 268 1.91 -0.14 1.33
CA PHE A 268 2.67 0.63 0.37
C PHE A 268 2.31 0.25 -1.06
N ALA A 269 2.28 1.26 -1.93
CA ALA A 269 2.06 1.09 -3.36
C ALA A 269 3.08 1.87 -4.20
N ILE A 270 3.56 1.26 -5.28
CA ILE A 270 4.34 1.95 -6.31
C ILE A 270 3.46 2.99 -6.98
N THR A 271 3.95 4.21 -7.19
CA THR A 271 3.15 5.27 -7.79
C THR A 271 2.83 4.98 -9.27
N ILE A 272 1.64 5.34 -9.75
CA ILE A 272 1.30 5.08 -11.15
C ILE A 272 2.18 5.84 -12.13
N ASN A 273 2.69 7.02 -11.76
CA ASN A 273 3.60 7.77 -12.62
C ASN A 273 4.97 7.09 -12.79
N GLN A 274 5.47 6.38 -11.77
CA GLN A 274 6.65 5.51 -11.94
C GLN A 274 6.36 4.39 -12.96
N ALA A 275 5.19 3.76 -12.87
CA ALA A 275 4.79 2.73 -13.83
C ALA A 275 4.58 3.28 -15.25
N LYS A 276 4.05 4.51 -15.40
CA LYS A 276 3.96 5.21 -16.69
C LYS A 276 5.34 5.47 -17.29
N GLY A 277 6.31 5.93 -16.50
CA GLY A 277 7.69 6.09 -16.95
C GLY A 277 8.32 4.78 -17.47
N ALA A 278 8.12 3.69 -16.73
CA ALA A 278 8.56 2.35 -17.14
C ALA A 278 7.87 1.89 -18.44
N LEU A 279 6.55 2.14 -18.57
CA LEU A 279 5.79 1.82 -19.77
C LEU A 279 6.29 2.60 -21.00
N GLU A 280 6.62 3.88 -20.85
CA GLU A 280 7.19 4.68 -21.94
C GLU A 280 8.58 4.19 -22.35
N SER A 281 9.43 3.79 -21.40
CA SER A 281 10.70 3.10 -21.73
C SER A 281 10.46 1.82 -22.51
N TYR A 282 9.53 0.98 -22.05
CA TYR A 282 9.21 -0.29 -22.68
C TYR A 282 8.68 -0.09 -24.11
N LYS A 283 7.78 0.86 -24.34
CA LYS A 283 7.28 1.18 -25.69
C LYS A 283 8.39 1.61 -26.65
N LYS A 284 9.38 2.36 -26.16
CA LYS A 284 10.48 2.88 -26.98
C LYS A 284 11.55 1.83 -27.27
N THR A 285 11.86 0.97 -26.30
CA THR A 285 13.08 0.13 -26.33
C THR A 285 12.81 -1.37 -26.22
N GLY A 286 11.58 -1.78 -25.91
CA GLY A 286 11.23 -3.15 -25.54
C GLY A 286 11.69 -3.55 -24.14
N LYS A 287 12.29 -2.65 -23.36
CA LYS A 287 12.80 -2.89 -22.00
C LYS A 287 12.50 -1.72 -21.07
N ILE A 288 12.55 -1.96 -19.77
CA ILE A 288 12.54 -0.89 -18.76
C ILE A 288 14.00 -0.53 -18.50
N VAL A 289 14.42 0.63 -19.00
CA VAL A 289 15.79 1.13 -18.89
C VAL A 289 15.77 2.33 -17.97
N LYS A 290 16.68 2.36 -16.99
CA LYS A 290 16.80 3.48 -16.05
C LYS A 290 18.20 4.09 -16.04
N PRO A 291 18.30 5.41 -15.79
CA PRO A 291 19.58 6.06 -15.60
C PRO A 291 20.29 5.44 -14.40
N TYR A 292 21.59 5.20 -14.55
CA TYR A 292 22.41 4.53 -13.56
C TYR A 292 23.66 5.34 -13.27
N LEU A 293 23.88 5.65 -11.99
CA LEU A 293 25.09 6.32 -11.50
C LEU A 293 26.10 5.32 -10.89
N GLY A 294 25.59 4.32 -10.14
CA GLY A 294 26.41 3.27 -9.51
C GLY A 294 27.00 3.62 -8.16
N VAL A 295 26.18 4.24 -7.29
CA VAL A 295 26.55 4.57 -5.91
C VAL A 295 25.55 4.01 -4.91
N GLN A 296 26.05 3.67 -3.72
CA GLN A 296 25.26 3.46 -2.51
C GLN A 296 25.33 4.71 -1.66
N TYR A 297 24.20 5.16 -1.11
CA TYR A 297 24.15 6.43 -0.41
C TYR A 297 23.09 6.44 0.70
N VAL A 298 23.26 7.39 1.62
CA VAL A 298 22.23 7.77 2.60
C VAL A 298 21.95 9.26 2.44
N THR A 299 20.68 9.63 2.34
CA THR A 299 20.27 11.04 2.33
C THR A 299 20.57 11.67 3.68
N LEU A 300 21.25 12.81 3.67
CA LEU A 300 21.58 13.53 4.89
C LEU A 300 20.33 14.11 5.56
N ASN A 301 20.25 13.87 6.87
CA ASN A 301 19.32 14.54 7.77
C ASN A 301 20.10 15.10 8.97
N LYS A 302 19.42 15.83 9.85
CA LYS A 302 20.04 16.49 11.02
C LYS A 302 20.80 15.51 11.93
N ASP A 303 20.28 14.30 12.09
CA ASP A 303 20.88 13.28 12.96
C ASP A 303 22.18 12.75 12.34
N ILE A 304 22.17 12.41 11.04
CA ILE A 304 23.36 11.92 10.34
C ILE A 304 24.45 13.00 10.30
N ILE A 305 24.07 14.25 10.01
CA ILE A 305 25.00 15.38 9.93
C ILE A 305 25.71 15.58 11.28
N SER A 306 24.94 15.62 12.37
CA SER A 306 25.47 15.85 13.72
C SER A 306 26.34 14.69 14.22
N GLN A 307 25.97 13.44 13.94
CA GLN A 307 26.72 12.26 14.38
C GLN A 307 28.04 12.07 13.61
N ASN A 308 28.13 12.53 12.36
CA ASN A 308 29.28 12.30 11.49
C ASN A 308 30.15 13.54 11.26
N ASN A 309 29.90 14.65 11.98
CA ASN A 309 30.63 15.92 11.85
C ASN A 309 30.70 16.44 10.40
N ILE A 310 29.63 16.24 9.63
CA ILE A 310 29.54 16.66 8.23
C ILE A 310 29.26 18.17 8.20
N LYS A 311 30.02 18.94 7.40
CA LYS A 311 29.88 20.42 7.37
C LYS A 311 28.84 20.93 6.38
N VAL A 312 28.29 20.06 5.55
CA VAL A 312 27.17 20.38 4.65
C VAL A 312 25.85 20.02 5.31
N ASP A 313 24.82 20.82 5.05
CA ASP A 313 23.50 20.70 5.67
C ASP A 313 22.50 19.87 4.84
N HIS A 314 22.94 19.35 3.69
CA HIS A 314 22.12 18.59 2.73
C HIS A 314 23.00 17.70 1.86
N GLY A 315 22.35 16.82 1.10
CA GLY A 315 22.97 15.98 0.08
C GLY A 315 22.78 14.48 0.33
N ALA A 316 23.40 13.69 -0.52
CA ALA A 316 23.46 12.24 -0.41
C ALA A 316 24.90 11.82 -0.10
N LEU A 317 25.13 11.29 1.10
CA LEU A 317 26.42 10.79 1.54
C LEU A 317 26.66 9.40 0.94
N ILE A 318 27.74 9.26 0.16
CA ILE A 318 28.13 7.99 -0.46
C ILE A 318 28.80 7.11 0.57
N VAL A 319 28.19 5.96 0.88
CA VAL A 319 28.66 5.01 1.90
C VAL A 319 28.39 3.58 1.47
N SER A 320 29.23 2.66 1.93
CA SER A 320 29.03 1.24 1.67
C SER A 320 27.75 0.72 2.31
N GLY A 321 27.02 -0.11 1.58
CA GLY A 321 25.92 -0.90 2.10
C GLY A 321 26.40 -2.19 2.75
N ARG A 322 25.48 -2.93 3.37
CA ARG A 322 25.79 -4.15 4.14
C ARG A 322 26.59 -5.21 3.35
N ASN A 323 26.34 -5.30 2.04
CA ASN A 323 26.97 -6.25 1.11
C ASN A 323 27.36 -5.59 -0.23
N GLN A 324 27.44 -4.26 -0.29
CA GLN A 324 27.67 -3.52 -1.53
C GLN A 324 28.65 -2.38 -1.27
N SER A 325 29.66 -2.25 -2.13
CA SER A 325 30.61 -1.14 -2.07
C SER A 325 29.90 0.20 -2.28
N ALA A 326 30.40 1.26 -1.63
CA ALA A 326 29.90 2.63 -1.78
C ALA A 326 29.80 3.08 -3.24
N VAL A 327 30.76 2.66 -4.06
CA VAL A 327 30.81 2.91 -5.49
C VAL A 327 31.00 1.59 -6.21
N VAL A 328 30.15 1.32 -7.21
CA VAL A 328 30.20 0.08 -7.98
C VAL A 328 31.33 0.17 -9.00
N ALA A 329 32.21 -0.84 -9.04
CA ALA A 329 33.34 -0.87 -9.97
C ALA A 329 32.88 -0.76 -11.44
N ASN A 330 33.62 0.02 -12.24
CA ASN A 330 33.33 0.35 -13.64
C ASN A 330 32.02 1.11 -13.89
N SER A 331 31.33 1.56 -12.85
CA SER A 331 30.15 2.42 -12.98
C SER A 331 30.51 3.83 -13.47
N PRO A 332 29.52 4.63 -13.91
CA PRO A 332 29.73 6.04 -14.20
C PRO A 332 30.35 6.82 -13.04
N ALA A 333 29.92 6.56 -11.81
CA ALA A 333 30.47 7.17 -10.61
C ALA A 333 31.95 6.83 -10.40
N ASP A 334 32.31 5.55 -10.56
CA ASP A 334 33.70 5.08 -10.46
C ASP A 334 34.60 5.75 -11.51
N LYS A 335 34.14 5.78 -12.77
CA LYS A 335 34.85 6.44 -13.87
C LYS A 335 35.00 7.95 -13.67
N ALA A 336 34.03 8.59 -13.01
CA ALA A 336 34.08 9.99 -12.64
C ALA A 336 34.95 10.27 -11.40
N GLY A 337 35.42 9.23 -10.71
CA GLY A 337 36.26 9.33 -9.53
C GLY A 337 35.52 9.68 -8.24
N ILE A 338 34.22 9.37 -8.16
CA ILE A 338 33.43 9.44 -6.92
C ILE A 338 33.97 8.38 -5.93
N LYS A 339 33.97 8.71 -4.65
CA LYS A 339 34.51 7.87 -3.58
C LYS A 339 33.55 7.78 -2.40
N GLU A 340 33.74 6.76 -1.57
CA GLU A 340 33.12 6.68 -0.26
C GLU A 340 33.48 7.93 0.58
N GLY A 341 32.49 8.48 1.27
CA GLY A 341 32.61 9.72 2.04
C GLY A 341 32.29 11.00 1.27
N ASP A 342 32.16 10.93 -0.06
CA ASP A 342 31.66 12.08 -0.83
C ASP A 342 30.21 12.38 -0.46
N VAL A 343 29.84 13.66 -0.48
CA VAL A 343 28.42 14.08 -0.40
C VAL A 343 28.02 14.69 -1.73
N VAL A 344 27.03 14.09 -2.41
CA VAL A 344 26.43 14.68 -3.61
C VAL A 344 25.44 15.76 -3.19
N LEU A 345 25.72 17.00 -3.57
CA LEU A 345 24.95 18.19 -3.21
C LEU A 345 23.93 18.56 -4.28
N GLU A 346 24.30 18.46 -5.56
CA GLU A 346 23.45 18.87 -6.68
C GLU A 346 23.66 17.97 -7.90
N ILE A 347 22.61 17.82 -8.72
CA ILE A 347 22.69 17.32 -10.11
C ILE A 347 22.21 18.43 -11.03
N ASN A 348 23.04 18.89 -11.98
CA ASN A 348 22.71 19.97 -12.92
C ASN A 348 22.11 21.22 -12.23
N GLY A 349 22.64 21.57 -11.05
CA GLY A 349 22.16 22.69 -10.24
C GLY A 349 20.88 22.41 -9.43
N GLN A 350 20.26 21.24 -9.55
CA GLN A 350 19.15 20.82 -8.69
C GLN A 350 19.70 20.27 -7.38
N ARG A 351 19.32 20.91 -6.27
CA ARG A 351 19.70 20.52 -4.90
C ARG A 351 19.21 19.11 -4.55
N ILE A 352 20.07 18.36 -3.86
CA ILE A 352 19.76 17.05 -3.29
C ILE A 352 19.51 17.21 -1.78
N ASP A 353 18.32 16.83 -1.33
CA ASP A 353 17.92 16.89 0.09
C ASP A 353 16.83 15.85 0.42
N GLU A 354 16.22 15.94 1.60
CA GLU A 354 15.17 15.02 2.05
C GLU A 354 13.92 15.07 1.14
N ASN A 355 13.62 16.21 0.53
CA ASN A 355 12.48 16.38 -0.38
C ASN A 355 12.85 16.06 -1.84
N HIS A 356 14.13 16.18 -2.19
CA HIS A 356 14.67 15.89 -3.52
C HIS A 356 15.77 14.83 -3.42
N PRO A 357 15.43 13.57 -3.10
CA PRO A 357 16.43 12.53 -2.92
C PRO A 357 17.16 12.25 -4.23
N LEU A 358 18.45 11.90 -4.13
CA LEU A 358 19.34 11.66 -5.27
C LEU A 358 18.71 10.73 -6.34
N SER A 359 18.09 9.63 -5.92
CA SER A 359 17.43 8.69 -6.83
C SER A 359 16.25 9.28 -7.60
N ALA A 360 15.47 10.17 -6.99
CA ALA A 360 14.33 10.81 -7.65
C ALA A 360 14.79 11.87 -8.67
N VAL A 361 15.81 12.65 -8.32
CA VAL A 361 16.43 13.61 -9.25
C VAL A 361 17.10 12.88 -10.42
N LEU A 362 17.81 11.79 -10.15
CA LEU A 362 18.46 10.98 -11.19
C LEU A 362 17.46 10.41 -12.20
N GLN A 363 16.25 10.04 -11.77
CA GLN A 363 15.19 9.50 -12.64
C GLN A 363 14.62 10.52 -13.65
N GLN A 364 14.95 11.80 -13.53
CA GLN A 364 14.57 12.82 -14.52
C GLN A 364 15.40 12.75 -15.81
N PHE A 365 16.55 12.07 -15.75
CA PHE A 365 17.48 11.92 -16.87
C PHE A 365 17.26 10.60 -17.61
N GLN A 366 17.79 10.53 -18.82
CA GLN A 366 17.90 9.30 -19.58
C GLN A 366 19.27 8.65 -19.37
N PRO A 367 19.38 7.33 -19.57
CA PRO A 367 20.68 6.72 -19.84
C PRO A 367 21.42 7.48 -20.93
N ASP A 368 22.74 7.52 -20.83
CA ASP A 368 23.63 8.26 -21.72
C ASP A 368 23.58 9.79 -21.63
N ASP A 369 22.71 10.39 -20.81
CA ASP A 369 22.76 11.83 -20.56
C ASP A 369 24.07 12.22 -19.85
N GLU A 370 24.64 13.36 -20.24
CA GLU A 370 25.72 14.00 -19.50
C GLU A 370 25.15 14.85 -18.37
N ILE A 371 25.63 14.62 -17.15
CA ILE A 371 25.24 15.37 -15.97
C ILE A 371 26.46 15.97 -15.27
N GLU A 372 26.20 17.04 -14.56
CA GLU A 372 27.13 17.73 -13.68
C GLU A 372 26.75 17.46 -12.23
N LEU A 373 27.63 16.81 -11.49
CA LEU A 373 27.48 16.55 -10.07
C LEU A 373 28.31 17.53 -9.26
N LYS A 374 27.65 18.31 -8.41
CA LYS A 374 28.34 19.05 -7.36
C LYS A 374 28.51 18.15 -6.16
N ILE A 375 29.75 17.91 -5.75
CA ILE A 375 30.07 17.07 -4.59
C ILE A 375 30.88 17.84 -3.55
N SER A 376 30.78 17.45 -2.28
CA SER A 376 31.69 17.85 -1.21
C SER A 376 32.54 16.66 -0.79
N ARG A 377 33.87 16.82 -0.88
CA ARG A 377 34.88 15.87 -0.40
C ARG A 377 35.82 16.59 0.55
N ASP A 378 36.00 16.08 1.76
CA ASP A 378 36.84 16.70 2.80
C ASP A 378 36.50 18.19 3.04
N ASN A 379 35.22 18.54 2.92
CA ASN A 379 34.67 19.90 3.02
C ASN A 379 35.11 20.87 1.91
N LYS A 380 35.56 20.33 0.77
CA LYS A 380 35.81 21.10 -0.44
C LYS A 380 34.78 20.70 -1.49
N GLU A 381 34.09 21.71 -2.01
CA GLU A 381 33.17 21.50 -3.11
C GLU A 381 33.94 21.35 -4.42
N SER A 382 33.51 20.41 -5.25
CA SER A 382 34.02 20.23 -6.60
C SER A 382 32.89 19.78 -7.52
N VAL A 383 33.11 19.96 -8.81
CA VAL A 383 32.14 19.63 -9.84
C VAL A 383 32.72 18.51 -10.70
N LEU A 384 31.98 17.41 -10.81
CA LEU A 384 32.32 16.27 -11.65
C LEU A 384 31.33 16.17 -12.80
N LYS A 385 31.84 16.04 -14.02
CA LYS A 385 31.01 15.76 -15.20
C LYS A 385 31.10 14.29 -15.54
N LEU A 386 29.96 13.66 -15.76
CA LEU A 386 29.90 12.25 -16.12
C LEU A 386 28.72 11.96 -17.02
N LYS A 387 28.85 10.88 -17.77
CA LYS A 387 27.79 10.33 -18.61
C LYS A 387 27.09 9.20 -17.87
N LEU A 388 25.77 9.26 -17.74
CA LEU A 388 24.99 8.24 -17.06
C LEU A 388 25.01 6.91 -17.81
N GLY A 389 24.98 5.82 -17.05
CA GLY A 389 24.84 4.47 -17.59
C GLY A 389 23.36 4.07 -17.67
N SER A 390 23.13 2.87 -18.19
CA SER A 390 21.84 2.20 -18.13
C SER A 390 21.88 1.04 -17.15
N THR A 391 20.83 0.87 -16.35
CA THR A 391 20.52 -0.40 -15.70
C THR A 391 19.25 -0.99 -16.33
N ASN A 392 19.26 -2.30 -16.56
CA ASN A 392 18.21 -3.07 -17.24
C ASN A 392 17.78 -4.27 -16.41
#